data_AF-A0A0D8X8K0-F1
#
_entry.id   AF-A0A0D8X8K0-F1
#
_cell.length_a   1.000
_cell.length_b   1.000
_cell.length_c   1.000
_cell.angle_alpha   90.00
_cell.angle_beta   90.00
_cell.angle_gamma   90.00
#
_symmetry.space_group_name_H-M   'P 1'
#
loop_
_entity.id
_entity.type
_entity.pdbx_description
1 polymer ?
#
loop_
_entity_poly.entity_id
_entity_poly.type
_entity_poly.pdbx_seq_one_letter_code
_entity_poly.pdbx_strand_id
1 'polypeptide(L)'
;MILHSRVLVENAVGWSEEFPLDTVGNPARIVCKGKDRDYELTVNIKLCQSGLTKIVSFCPFYLVSNLGKWDMQVKEYGLETWIDVPAEKCIGIWPQQRTKRKLLCVKYADQCEESLFFPITENFESLCQINNDRVGVEACVSTSDSSVAIHLTPFSNGMAPVCIMNNLNIPVAFGQKGHKIATANTNEMMYFTWPSVVEERVLTYTVGDCTGEDKLDQNRIADFQINRSARKYVSFISPFIYHRPVATKHTVDQNFPLLAINLSFCSVKCILLEGPSRCEEL
;
A
#
# COMPACT_ATOMS: atom_id res chain seq x y z
N MET A 1 0.81 -26.75 38.18
CA MET A 1 1.20 -25.40 38.66
C MET A 1 1.45 -24.56 37.43
N ILE A 2 0.64 -23.53 37.20
CA ILE A 2 0.83 -22.64 36.06
C ILE A 2 1.92 -21.64 36.45
N LEU A 3 3.00 -21.58 35.69
CA LEU A 3 4.07 -20.59 35.88
C LEU A 3 3.61 -19.29 35.24
N HIS A 4 3.30 -18.31 36.09
CA HIS A 4 3.05 -16.94 35.69
C HIS A 4 4.37 -16.19 35.59
N SER A 5 4.51 -15.35 34.57
CA SER A 5 5.73 -14.57 34.33
C SER A 5 5.40 -13.14 33.94
N ARG A 6 6.37 -12.27 34.16
CA ARG A 6 6.29 -10.84 33.86
C ARG A 6 7.56 -10.41 33.15
N VAL A 7 7.45 -9.42 32.29
CA VAL A 7 8.59 -8.81 31.59
C VAL A 7 8.73 -7.36 32.03
N LEU A 8 9.97 -6.90 32.16
CA LEU A 8 10.30 -5.50 32.33
C LEU A 8 11.17 -5.07 31.15
N VAL A 9 10.76 -4.01 30.47
CA VAL A 9 11.62 -3.31 29.51
C VAL A 9 12.38 -2.24 30.28
N GLU A 10 13.68 -2.09 30.04
CA GLU A 10 14.57 -1.20 30.81
C GLU A 10 14.04 0.24 30.94
N ASN A 11 13.40 0.75 29.89
CA ASN A 11 12.82 2.11 29.85
C ASN A 11 11.32 2.17 30.24
N ALA A 12 10.72 1.06 30.68
CA ALA A 12 9.35 1.03 31.17
C ALA A 12 9.26 1.52 32.62
N VAL A 13 8.09 2.04 33.01
CA VAL A 13 7.82 2.47 34.39
C VAL A 13 7.40 1.32 35.31
N GLY A 14 7.19 0.12 34.76
CA GLY A 14 6.82 -1.06 35.53
C GLY A 14 6.77 -2.34 34.70
N TRP A 15 6.60 -3.44 35.43
CA TRP A 15 6.44 -4.79 34.87
C TRP A 15 5.14 -4.92 34.06
N SER A 16 5.17 -5.77 33.04
CA SER A 16 3.97 -6.20 32.30
C SER A 16 2.91 -6.82 33.22
N GLU A 17 1.71 -7.01 32.69
CA GLU A 17 0.75 -7.95 33.28
C GLU A 17 1.32 -9.38 33.30
N GLU A 18 0.81 -10.21 34.20
CA GLU A 18 1.20 -11.61 34.29
C GLU A 18 0.65 -12.38 33.09
N PHE A 19 1.50 -13.21 32.49
CA PHE A 19 1.10 -14.12 31.42
C PHE A 19 1.62 -15.54 31.70
N PRO A 20 0.89 -16.57 31.26
CA PRO A 20 1.30 -17.94 31.49
C PRO A 20 2.39 -18.38 30.50
N LEU A 21 3.38 -19.15 30.98
CA LEU A 21 4.44 -19.74 30.15
C LEU A 21 4.14 -21.19 29.69
N ASP A 22 2.96 -21.70 30.00
CA ASP A 22 2.58 -23.08 29.70
C ASP A 22 1.99 -23.27 28.30
N THR A 23 1.38 -22.22 27.75
CA THR A 23 0.66 -22.25 26.48
C THR A 23 1.63 -22.18 25.30
N VAL A 24 1.93 -23.34 24.70
CA VAL A 24 2.79 -23.47 23.51
C VAL A 24 1.95 -23.22 22.25
N GLY A 25 2.52 -22.51 21.29
CA GLY A 25 1.94 -22.38 19.95
C GLY A 25 0.92 -21.27 19.76
N ASN A 26 0.63 -20.47 20.80
CA ASN A 26 -0.19 -19.26 20.68
C ASN A 26 0.62 -18.02 21.09
N PRO A 27 1.08 -17.19 20.14
CA PRO A 27 1.75 -15.94 20.46
C PRO A 27 0.81 -14.98 21.22
N ALA A 28 1.30 -14.39 22.31
CA ALA A 28 0.53 -13.46 23.12
C ALA A 28 1.13 -12.04 23.06
N ARG A 29 0.27 -11.01 23.05
CA ARG A 29 0.70 -9.61 23.16
C ARG A 29 0.80 -9.21 24.62
N ILE A 30 1.93 -8.66 25.02
CA ILE A 30 2.19 -8.11 26.35
C ILE A 30 2.53 -6.62 26.22
N VAL A 31 2.19 -5.83 27.25
CA VAL A 31 2.45 -4.39 27.25
C VAL A 31 3.18 -4.01 28.53
N CYS A 32 4.34 -3.37 28.39
CA CYS A 32 5.00 -2.67 29.49
C CYS A 32 4.75 -1.17 29.33
N LYS A 33 4.09 -0.56 30.32
CA LYS A 33 3.81 0.88 30.29
C LYS A 33 5.12 1.65 30.45
N GLY A 34 5.35 2.63 29.59
CA GLY A 34 6.45 3.58 29.72
C GLY A 34 5.93 4.98 29.99
N LYS A 35 6.85 5.90 30.29
CA LYS A 35 6.51 7.31 30.54
C LYS A 35 5.97 7.97 29.28
N ASP A 36 6.71 7.81 28.18
CA ASP A 36 6.45 8.54 26.93
C ASP A 36 5.68 7.68 25.92
N ARG A 37 5.87 6.35 25.97
CA ARG A 37 5.28 5.37 25.07
C ARG A 37 5.01 4.05 25.77
N ASP A 38 4.19 3.21 25.16
CA ASP A 38 3.98 1.83 25.60
C ASP A 38 4.90 0.89 24.83
N TYR A 39 5.52 -0.06 25.54
CA TYR A 39 6.37 -1.08 24.94
C TYR A 39 5.56 -2.37 24.77
N GLU A 40 5.06 -2.56 23.55
CA GLU A 40 4.24 -3.71 23.21
C GLU A 40 5.07 -4.83 22.57
N LEU A 41 5.05 -6.01 23.16
CA LEU A 41 5.82 -7.16 22.70
C LEU A 41 4.90 -8.33 22.38
N THR A 42 5.37 -9.18 21.49
CA THR A 42 4.85 -10.52 21.22
C THR A 42 5.71 -11.53 21.97
N VAL A 43 5.07 -12.37 22.77
CA VAL A 43 5.69 -13.54 23.39
C VAL A 43 5.28 -14.77 22.59
N ASN A 44 6.26 -15.47 22.03
CA ASN A 44 6.03 -16.73 21.31
C ASN A 44 6.73 -17.87 22.06
N ILE A 45 5.98 -18.90 22.41
CA ILE A 45 6.49 -20.07 23.12
C ILE A 45 6.44 -21.26 22.17
N LYS A 46 7.61 -21.82 21.87
CA LYS A 46 7.77 -23.02 21.04
C LYS A 46 8.53 -24.09 21.82
N LEU A 47 8.25 -25.36 21.53
CA LEU A 47 9.06 -26.47 22.02
C LEU A 47 10.16 -26.78 21.02
N CYS A 48 11.36 -27.06 21.51
CA CYS A 48 12.39 -27.71 20.71
C CYS A 48 11.88 -29.06 20.20
N GLN A 49 12.49 -29.58 19.13
CA GLN A 49 12.12 -30.88 18.56
C GLN A 49 12.18 -32.04 19.58
N SER A 50 13.07 -31.95 20.58
CA SER A 50 13.14 -32.92 21.69
C SER A 50 11.95 -32.88 22.64
N GLY A 51 11.11 -31.84 22.60
CA GLY A 51 9.97 -31.62 23.50
C GLY A 51 10.33 -31.24 24.94
N LEU A 52 11.62 -31.22 25.29
CA LEU A 52 12.10 -31.00 26.66
C LEU A 52 12.42 -29.54 26.97
N THR A 53 12.73 -28.74 25.94
CA THR A 53 13.13 -27.35 26.09
C THR A 53 12.09 -26.44 25.47
N LYS A 54 11.58 -25.48 26.25
CA LYS A 54 10.76 -24.38 25.74
C LYS A 54 11.66 -23.22 25.31
N ILE A 55 11.48 -22.74 24.10
CA ILE A 55 12.05 -21.51 23.59
C ILE A 55 10.97 -20.44 23.73
N VAL A 56 11.25 -19.45 24.57
CA VAL A 56 10.41 -18.26 24.74
C VAL A 56 11.08 -17.12 23.98
N SER A 57 10.40 -16.61 22.95
CA SER A 57 10.89 -15.52 22.12
C SER A 57 10.07 -14.27 22.37
N PHE A 58 10.77 -13.15 22.61
CA PHE A 58 10.17 -11.82 22.75
C PHE A 58 10.49 -11.02 21.49
N CYS A 59 9.46 -10.49 20.83
CA CYS A 59 9.59 -9.66 19.65
C CYS A 59 8.83 -8.35 19.86
N PRO A 60 9.30 -7.21 19.35
CA PRO A 60 8.49 -5.99 19.27
C PRO A 60 7.20 -6.25 18.48
N PHE A 61 6.08 -5.67 18.93
CA PHE A 61 4.78 -5.89 18.29
C PHE A 61 4.68 -5.23 16.91
N TYR A 62 5.32 -4.07 16.73
CA TYR A 62 5.41 -3.38 15.45
C TYR A 62 6.80 -3.60 14.83
N LEU A 63 6.82 -4.23 13.66
CA LEU A 63 8.04 -4.57 12.93
C LEU A 63 8.05 -3.86 11.59
N VAL A 64 9.12 -3.11 11.31
CA VAL A 64 9.33 -2.41 10.04
C VAL A 64 10.47 -3.07 9.30
N SER A 65 10.21 -3.51 8.08
CA SER A 65 11.16 -4.19 7.20
C SER A 65 11.40 -3.35 5.96
N ASN A 66 12.66 -2.99 5.73
CA ASN A 66 13.09 -2.37 4.50
C ASN A 66 13.48 -3.47 3.51
N LEU A 67 12.69 -3.64 2.44
CA LEU A 67 12.93 -4.60 1.37
C LEU A 67 13.76 -4.01 0.21
N GLY A 68 14.23 -2.78 0.40
CA GLY A 68 15.09 -2.06 -0.53
C GLY A 68 16.57 -2.20 -0.24
N LYS A 69 17.36 -1.67 -1.17
CA LYS A 69 18.83 -1.62 -1.11
C LYS A 69 19.39 -0.31 -0.54
N TRP A 70 18.51 0.64 -0.22
CA TRP A 70 18.87 1.94 0.33
C TRP A 70 18.32 2.06 1.73
N ASP A 71 19.09 2.68 2.61
CA ASP A 71 18.65 2.98 3.97
C ASP A 71 17.44 3.92 3.93
N MET A 72 16.46 3.61 4.77
CA MET A 72 15.24 4.40 4.92
C MET A 72 15.13 4.90 6.35
N GLN A 73 14.35 5.94 6.54
CA GLN A 73 13.97 6.43 7.86
C GLN A 73 12.45 6.52 7.93
N VAL A 74 11.88 6.15 9.07
CA VAL A 74 10.44 6.29 9.34
C VAL A 74 10.18 7.28 10.46
N LYS A 75 9.05 7.98 10.38
CA LYS A 75 8.62 8.98 11.37
C LYS A 75 7.13 8.86 11.62
N GLU A 76 6.74 8.93 12.89
CA GLU A 76 5.35 8.95 13.31
C GLU A 76 4.71 10.32 13.06
N TYR A 77 3.44 10.35 12.67
CA TYR A 77 2.71 11.60 12.50
C TYR A 77 2.64 12.40 13.81
N GLY A 78 3.04 13.67 13.74
CA GLY A 78 3.08 14.60 14.88
C GLY A 78 4.34 14.50 15.74
N LEU A 79 5.33 13.69 15.35
CA LEU A 79 6.66 13.65 15.97
C LEU A 79 7.72 14.10 14.97
N GLU A 80 8.85 14.58 15.48
CA GLU A 80 10.01 15.00 14.68
C GLU A 80 11.14 13.96 14.66
N THR A 81 11.02 12.91 15.47
CA THR A 81 12.06 11.89 15.61
C THR A 81 11.98 10.86 14.48
N TRP A 82 13.07 10.75 13.73
CA TRP A 82 13.27 9.71 12.72
C TRP A 82 13.86 8.45 13.34
N ILE A 83 13.46 7.30 12.80
CA ILE A 83 13.97 5.97 13.17
C ILE A 83 14.61 5.36 11.93
N ASP A 84 15.89 5.00 12.01
CA ASP A 84 16.63 4.38 10.93
C ASP A 84 16.17 2.94 10.69
N VAL A 85 15.84 2.62 9.44
CA VAL A 85 15.52 1.28 8.93
C VAL A 85 16.55 0.92 7.85
N PRO A 86 17.67 0.30 8.22
CA PRO A 86 18.73 -0.01 7.27
C PRO A 86 18.24 -0.93 6.14
N ALA A 87 18.90 -0.84 4.98
CA ALA A 87 18.61 -1.67 3.82
C ALA A 87 18.58 -3.17 4.18
N GLU A 88 17.58 -3.88 3.66
CA GLU A 88 17.41 -5.34 3.87
C GLU A 88 17.32 -5.76 5.35
N LYS A 89 16.97 -4.84 6.26
CA LYS A 89 16.79 -5.12 7.68
C LYS A 89 15.35 -5.00 8.12
N CYS A 90 15.05 -5.73 9.19
CA CYS A 90 13.83 -5.60 9.97
C CYS A 90 14.18 -5.08 11.36
N ILE A 91 13.46 -4.05 11.80
CA ILE A 91 13.60 -3.48 13.14
C ILE A 91 12.26 -3.49 13.86
N GLY A 92 12.30 -3.51 15.18
CA GLY A 92 11.14 -3.20 16.01
C GLY A 92 11.02 -1.71 16.28
N ILE A 93 9.79 -1.21 16.26
CA ILE A 93 9.48 0.16 16.68
C ILE A 93 8.47 0.15 17.84
N TRP A 94 8.48 1.26 18.59
CA TRP A 94 7.61 1.46 19.74
C TRP A 94 6.83 2.76 19.51
N PRO A 95 5.63 2.70 18.91
CA PRO A 95 4.90 3.91 18.59
C PRO A 95 4.57 4.75 19.83
N GLN A 96 4.82 6.05 19.77
CA GLN A 96 4.45 6.99 20.83
C GLN A 96 3.04 7.58 20.61
N GLN A 97 2.52 7.50 19.39
CA GLN A 97 1.18 8.00 19.08
C GLN A 97 0.12 7.32 19.97
N ARG A 98 -0.61 8.14 20.74
CA ARG A 98 -1.71 7.68 21.61
C ARG A 98 -3.06 7.58 20.87
N THR A 99 -3.12 8.03 19.63
CA THR A 99 -4.30 7.89 18.78
C THR A 99 -4.55 6.43 18.43
N LYS A 100 -5.83 6.05 18.30
CA LYS A 100 -6.21 4.67 17.91
C LYS A 100 -5.67 4.32 16.53
N ARG A 101 -5.76 5.26 15.59
CA ARG A 101 -5.18 5.17 14.26
C ARG A 101 -3.81 5.84 14.28
N LYS A 102 -2.75 5.05 14.08
CA LYS A 102 -1.36 5.51 14.06
C LYS A 102 -0.88 5.58 12.62
N LEU A 103 -0.09 6.58 12.29
CA LEU A 103 0.38 6.84 10.94
C LEU A 103 1.91 6.98 10.91
N LEU A 104 2.54 6.38 9.91
CA LEU A 104 3.96 6.56 9.62
C LEU A 104 4.13 7.22 8.25
N CYS A 105 5.23 7.93 8.08
CA CYS A 105 5.77 8.27 6.78
C CYS A 105 7.19 7.69 6.68
N VAL A 106 7.69 7.58 5.45
CA VAL A 106 9.04 7.11 5.15
C VAL A 106 9.76 8.11 4.27
N LYS A 107 11.08 8.21 4.42
CA LYS A 107 11.96 8.82 3.44
C LYS A 107 13.19 7.96 3.23
N TYR A 108 13.89 8.19 2.14
CA TYR A 108 15.23 7.63 1.95
C TYR A 108 16.23 8.42 2.80
N ALA A 109 17.18 7.75 3.43
CA ALA A 109 18.09 8.38 4.40
C ALA A 109 18.98 9.48 3.77
N ASP A 110 19.23 9.38 2.46
CA ASP A 110 19.99 10.34 1.66
C ASP A 110 19.15 11.51 1.09
N GLN A 111 17.84 11.52 1.35
CA GLN A 111 16.89 12.49 0.79
C GLN A 111 16.14 13.26 1.87
N CYS A 112 15.59 14.42 1.51
CA CYS A 112 14.80 15.26 2.42
C CYS A 112 13.29 15.04 2.25
N GLU A 113 12.85 14.60 1.08
CA GLU A 113 11.44 14.45 0.75
C GLU A 113 10.82 13.26 1.46
N GLU A 114 9.66 13.50 2.07
CA GLU A 114 8.90 12.52 2.81
C GLU A 114 7.81 11.89 1.93
N SER A 115 7.45 10.66 2.25
CA SER A 115 6.30 10.02 1.66
C SER A 115 5.00 10.59 2.22
N LEU A 116 3.90 10.30 1.55
CA LEU A 116 2.59 10.36 2.18
C LEU A 116 2.56 9.50 3.45
N PHE A 117 1.81 9.97 4.46
CA PHE A 117 1.53 9.18 5.65
C PHE A 117 0.65 7.98 5.31
N PHE A 118 0.90 6.84 5.95
CA PHE A 118 0.11 5.61 5.81
C PHE A 118 -0.19 4.99 7.18
N PRO A 119 -1.32 4.28 7.34
CA PRO A 119 -1.73 3.72 8.62
C PRO A 119 -0.98 2.43 8.96
N ILE A 120 -0.67 2.25 10.24
CA ILE A 120 0.01 1.04 10.76
C ILE A 120 -0.86 0.21 11.73
N THR A 121 -2.14 0.55 11.85
CA THR A 121 -3.10 -0.11 12.77
C THR A 121 -4.23 -0.82 12.04
N GLU A 122 -4.14 -0.91 10.72
CA GLU A 122 -5.09 -1.61 9.85
C GLU A 122 -4.32 -2.23 8.69
N ASN A 123 -4.89 -3.25 8.04
CA ASN A 123 -4.32 -3.79 6.82
C ASN A 123 -4.30 -2.69 5.75
N PHE A 124 -3.13 -2.46 5.16
CA PHE A 124 -2.94 -1.39 4.22
C PHE A 124 -1.95 -1.80 3.14
N GLU A 125 -2.23 -1.43 1.90
CA GLU A 125 -1.34 -1.64 0.78
C GLU A 125 -1.53 -0.48 -0.20
N SER A 126 -0.49 0.33 -0.37
CA SER A 126 -0.47 1.38 -1.38
C SER A 126 0.93 1.94 -1.59
N LEU A 127 1.15 2.49 -2.79
CA LEU A 127 2.29 3.34 -3.08
C LEU A 127 2.14 4.68 -2.35
N CYS A 128 3.07 4.96 -1.45
CA CYS A 128 3.20 6.26 -0.79
C CYS A 128 4.17 7.11 -1.61
N GLN A 129 3.63 8.08 -2.35
CA GLN A 129 4.42 8.94 -3.22
C GLN A 129 5.42 9.78 -2.43
N ILE A 130 6.63 9.92 -2.98
CA ILE A 130 7.68 10.84 -2.54
C ILE A 130 8.01 11.75 -3.72
N ASN A 131 8.09 13.06 -3.50
CA ASN A 131 8.33 14.05 -4.55
C ASN A 131 9.81 14.17 -4.94
N ASN A 132 10.45 13.06 -5.29
CA ASN A 132 11.83 13.01 -5.78
C ASN A 132 12.03 11.88 -6.82
N ASP A 133 13.28 11.68 -7.26
CA ASP A 133 13.64 10.70 -8.29
C ASP A 133 13.35 9.24 -7.91
N ARG A 134 13.07 8.97 -6.62
CA ARG A 134 12.70 7.64 -6.14
C ARG A 134 11.21 7.36 -6.26
N VAL A 135 10.39 8.36 -6.63
CA VAL A 135 8.94 8.32 -6.88
C VAL A 135 8.08 7.96 -5.65
N GLY A 136 8.52 7.01 -4.83
CA GLY A 136 7.79 6.59 -3.64
C GLY A 136 8.32 5.30 -3.03
N VAL A 137 7.56 4.83 -2.04
CA VAL A 137 7.74 3.54 -1.37
C VAL A 137 6.36 2.90 -1.25
N GLU A 138 6.24 1.66 -1.67
CA GLU A 138 5.06 0.85 -1.37
C GLU A 138 5.12 0.41 0.10
N ALA A 139 4.08 0.76 0.84
CA ALA A 139 3.90 0.33 2.21
C ALA A 139 2.83 -0.76 2.25
N CYS A 140 3.22 -1.96 2.69
CA CYS A 140 2.34 -3.08 2.93
C CYS A 140 2.31 -3.38 4.43
N VAL A 141 1.18 -3.09 5.06
CA VAL A 141 0.92 -3.31 6.49
C VAL A 141 -0.02 -4.50 6.64
N SER A 142 0.45 -5.50 7.38
CA SER A 142 -0.33 -6.67 7.76
C SER A 142 -0.49 -6.70 9.27
N THR A 143 -1.73 -6.61 9.73
CA THR A 143 -2.08 -6.63 11.16
C THR A 143 -2.60 -8.00 11.57
N SER A 144 -2.13 -8.50 12.71
CA SER A 144 -2.63 -9.71 13.36
C SER A 144 -2.74 -9.47 14.87
N ASP A 145 -3.35 -10.41 15.59
CA ASP A 145 -3.41 -10.36 17.06
C ASP A 145 -2.02 -10.44 17.71
N SER A 146 -1.06 -11.04 16.99
CA SER A 146 0.28 -11.28 17.49
C SER A 146 1.29 -10.21 17.11
N SER A 147 1.11 -9.50 16.00
CA SER A 147 2.08 -8.51 15.50
C SER A 147 1.51 -7.66 14.37
N VAL A 148 2.18 -6.55 14.10
CA VAL A 148 2.03 -5.72 12.91
C VAL A 148 3.33 -5.78 12.12
N ALA A 149 3.25 -6.29 10.88
CA ALA A 149 4.37 -6.30 9.94
C ALA A 149 4.18 -5.17 8.92
N ILE A 150 5.17 -4.29 8.80
CA ILE A 150 5.22 -3.16 7.87
C ILE A 150 6.36 -3.43 6.90
N HIS A 151 6.05 -3.73 5.65
CA HIS A 151 7.05 -3.89 4.59
C HIS A 151 7.12 -2.62 3.75
N LEU A 152 8.35 -2.12 3.58
CA LEU A 152 8.68 -0.96 2.78
C LEU A 152 9.43 -1.42 1.53
N THR A 153 8.80 -1.29 0.37
CA THR A 153 9.39 -1.69 -0.92
C THR A 153 9.64 -0.43 -1.76
N PRO A 154 10.89 -0.14 -2.17
CA PRO A 154 11.16 0.96 -3.10
C PRO A 154 10.31 0.85 -4.36
N PHE A 155 9.87 1.98 -4.88
CA PHE A 155 9.19 2.01 -6.17
C PHE A 155 10.07 1.39 -7.28
N SER A 156 9.44 0.61 -8.14
CA SER A 156 10.02 0.06 -9.36
C SER A 156 9.06 0.26 -10.54
N ASN A 157 9.61 0.28 -11.75
CA ASN A 157 8.81 0.42 -12.97
C ASN A 157 7.74 -0.67 -13.02
N GLY A 158 6.47 -0.28 -13.15
CA GLY A 158 5.32 -1.19 -13.09
C GLY A 158 4.59 -1.21 -11.72
N MET A 159 5.06 -0.47 -10.72
CA MET A 159 4.35 -0.28 -9.44
C MET A 159 3.39 0.92 -9.43
N ALA A 160 3.28 1.67 -10.54
CA ALA A 160 2.36 2.79 -10.62
C ALA A 160 0.91 2.28 -10.47
N PRO A 161 0.13 2.76 -9.50
CA PRO A 161 -1.13 2.14 -9.15
C PRO A 161 -2.19 2.32 -10.25
N VAL A 162 -2.13 3.43 -10.99
CA VAL A 162 -3.12 3.73 -12.04
C VAL A 162 -2.47 4.39 -13.26
N CYS A 163 -2.82 3.93 -14.45
CA CYS A 163 -2.48 4.54 -15.73
C CYS A 163 -3.76 5.00 -16.44
N ILE A 164 -3.86 6.29 -16.73
CA ILE A 164 -5.00 6.92 -17.40
C ILE A 164 -4.63 7.15 -18.85
N MET A 165 -5.39 6.55 -19.76
CA MET A 165 -5.19 6.64 -21.21
C MET A 165 -6.41 7.31 -21.83
N ASN A 166 -6.22 8.54 -22.29
CA ASN A 166 -7.28 9.28 -22.96
C ASN A 166 -7.22 9.05 -24.47
N ASN A 167 -8.05 8.12 -24.98
CA ASN A 167 -8.22 7.90 -26.42
C ASN A 167 -9.43 8.69 -26.98
N LEU A 168 -9.88 9.72 -26.26
CA LEU A 168 -10.98 10.59 -26.69
C LEU A 168 -10.45 11.84 -27.39
N ASN A 169 -11.24 12.35 -28.34
CA ASN A 169 -10.99 13.65 -29.00
C ASN A 169 -11.28 14.87 -28.11
N ILE A 170 -11.42 14.69 -26.79
CA ILE A 170 -11.62 15.75 -25.80
C ILE A 170 -10.75 15.48 -24.57
N PRO A 171 -10.33 16.52 -23.84
CA PRO A 171 -9.57 16.35 -22.61
C PRO A 171 -10.42 15.70 -21.51
N VAL A 172 -9.75 14.98 -20.61
CA VAL A 172 -10.36 14.33 -19.44
C VAL A 172 -9.71 14.85 -18.18
N ALA A 173 -10.53 15.47 -17.33
CA ALA A 173 -10.11 15.91 -16.01
C ALA A 173 -10.30 14.77 -15.00
N PHE A 174 -9.34 14.51 -14.13
CA PHE A 174 -9.42 13.45 -13.13
C PHE A 174 -8.63 13.77 -11.87
N GLY A 175 -8.99 13.17 -10.74
CA GLY A 175 -8.26 13.31 -9.48
C GLY A 175 -8.97 12.61 -8.33
N GLN A 176 -8.33 12.57 -7.16
CA GLN A 176 -9.00 12.11 -5.95
C GLN A 176 -10.08 13.10 -5.53
N LYS A 177 -11.25 12.61 -5.10
CA LYS A 177 -12.35 13.42 -4.62
C LYS A 177 -11.89 14.38 -3.50
N GLY A 178 -12.11 15.68 -3.69
CA GLY A 178 -11.69 16.72 -2.74
C GLY A 178 -10.22 17.18 -2.88
N HIS A 179 -9.47 16.62 -3.82
CA HIS A 179 -8.08 16.97 -4.10
C HIS A 179 -7.91 17.64 -5.46
N LYS A 180 -6.68 18.06 -5.76
CA LYS A 180 -6.33 18.68 -7.04
C LYS A 180 -6.63 17.73 -8.20
N ILE A 181 -7.25 18.29 -9.24
CA ILE A 181 -7.59 17.60 -10.48
C ILE A 181 -6.46 17.83 -11.50
N ALA A 182 -6.08 16.79 -12.21
CA ALA A 182 -5.19 16.80 -13.37
C ALA A 182 -6.01 16.65 -14.67
N THR A 183 -5.41 16.91 -15.82
CA THR A 183 -6.09 16.82 -17.11
C THR A 183 -5.23 16.06 -18.10
N ALA A 184 -5.75 14.94 -18.61
CA ALA A 184 -5.18 14.21 -19.75
C ALA A 184 -5.78 14.75 -21.04
N ASN A 185 -4.93 15.30 -21.92
CA ASN A 185 -5.33 15.74 -23.26
C ASN A 185 -5.63 14.56 -24.17
N THR A 186 -6.15 14.85 -25.36
CA THR A 186 -6.43 13.83 -26.38
C THR A 186 -5.16 13.05 -26.74
N ASN A 187 -5.30 11.72 -26.75
CA ASN A 187 -4.23 10.76 -27.00
C ASN A 187 -3.06 10.84 -26.00
N GLU A 188 -3.32 11.39 -24.80
CA GLU A 188 -2.35 11.46 -23.73
C GLU A 188 -2.50 10.28 -22.76
N MET A 189 -1.35 9.82 -22.24
CA MET A 189 -1.26 8.85 -21.17
C MET A 189 -0.63 9.52 -19.94
N MET A 190 -1.27 9.37 -18.78
CA MET A 190 -0.79 9.91 -17.50
C MET A 190 -0.82 8.85 -16.41
N TYR A 191 0.19 8.83 -15.55
CA TYR A 191 0.16 8.04 -14.33
C TYR A 191 -0.53 8.80 -13.20
N PHE A 192 -1.39 8.10 -12.46
CA PHE A 192 -2.08 8.64 -11.30
C PHE A 192 -1.68 7.86 -10.05
N THR A 193 -1.36 8.60 -9.00
CA THR A 193 -1.19 8.12 -7.63
C THR A 193 -2.13 8.91 -6.74
N TRP A 194 -2.56 8.32 -5.62
CA TRP A 194 -3.46 8.99 -4.69
C TRP A 194 -2.73 10.14 -3.99
N PRO A 195 -3.20 11.40 -4.10
CA PRO A 195 -2.65 12.51 -3.34
C PRO A 195 -2.73 12.31 -1.81
N SER A 196 -3.73 11.55 -1.34
CA SER A 196 -3.84 11.10 0.04
C SER A 196 -4.20 9.61 0.09
N VAL A 197 -3.39 8.81 0.77
CA VAL A 197 -3.64 7.37 0.97
C VAL A 197 -4.40 7.06 2.27
N VAL A 198 -4.64 8.08 3.10
CA VAL A 198 -5.30 7.96 4.42
C VAL A 198 -6.79 8.30 4.35
N GLU A 199 -7.16 9.16 3.38
CA GLU A 199 -8.52 9.58 3.06
C GLU A 199 -9.21 8.60 2.11
N GLU A 200 -10.48 8.86 1.79
CA GLU A 200 -11.23 8.02 0.87
C GLU A 200 -10.62 8.04 -0.53
N ARG A 201 -10.27 6.86 -1.04
CA ARG A 201 -9.67 6.65 -2.35
C ARG A 201 -10.77 6.53 -3.41
N VAL A 202 -11.35 7.67 -3.78
CA VAL A 202 -12.35 7.78 -4.85
C VAL A 202 -11.79 8.65 -5.97
N LEU A 203 -11.63 8.07 -7.16
CA LEU A 203 -11.27 8.79 -8.37
C LEU A 203 -12.52 9.49 -8.90
N THR A 204 -12.49 10.81 -8.94
CA THR A 204 -13.43 11.64 -9.70
C THR A 204 -12.87 11.91 -11.08
N TYR A 205 -13.70 11.88 -12.11
CA TYR A 205 -13.33 12.29 -13.46
C TYR A 205 -14.45 13.05 -14.15
N THR A 206 -14.08 13.90 -15.10
CA THR A 206 -14.97 14.74 -15.89
C THR A 206 -14.57 14.69 -17.35
N VAL A 207 -15.54 14.42 -18.21
CA VAL A 207 -15.39 14.27 -19.65
C VAL A 207 -16.52 15.05 -20.33
N GLY A 208 -16.21 16.26 -20.83
CA GLY A 208 -17.25 17.18 -21.31
C GLY A 208 -18.22 17.53 -20.17
N ASP A 209 -19.52 17.32 -20.40
CA ASP A 209 -20.57 17.58 -19.39
C ASP A 209 -20.83 16.38 -18.46
N CYS A 210 -20.10 15.28 -18.63
CA CYS A 210 -20.28 14.08 -17.81
C CYS A 210 -19.25 14.02 -16.68
N THR A 211 -19.71 13.69 -15.47
CA THR A 211 -18.85 13.42 -14.31
C THR A 211 -19.07 12.00 -13.80
N GLY A 212 -18.02 11.35 -13.32
CA GLY A 212 -18.09 10.02 -12.73
C GLY A 212 -17.18 9.87 -11.51
N GLU A 213 -17.46 8.84 -10.72
CA GLU A 213 -16.67 8.45 -9.54
C GLU A 213 -16.39 6.94 -9.59
N ASP A 214 -15.16 6.52 -9.27
CA ASP A 214 -14.81 5.09 -9.11
C ASP A 214 -13.81 4.89 -7.97
N LYS A 215 -13.96 3.80 -7.20
CA LYS A 215 -13.07 3.47 -6.07
C LYS A 215 -11.77 2.81 -6.49
N LEU A 216 -11.68 2.43 -7.76
CA LEU A 216 -10.58 1.69 -8.36
C LEU A 216 -10.30 0.34 -7.69
N ASP A 217 -11.27 -0.25 -6.99
CA ASP A 217 -11.15 -1.53 -6.28
C ASP A 217 -11.50 -2.76 -7.12
N GLN A 218 -12.26 -2.60 -8.21
CA GLN A 218 -12.73 -3.70 -9.06
C GLN A 218 -12.65 -3.36 -10.55
N ASN A 219 -12.59 -4.38 -11.40
CA ASN A 219 -12.72 -4.17 -12.85
C ASN A 219 -14.15 -3.77 -13.17
N ARG A 220 -14.31 -2.62 -13.81
CA ARG A 220 -15.62 -2.08 -14.18
C ARG A 220 -15.53 -1.48 -15.56
N ILE A 221 -16.57 -1.70 -16.35
CA ILE A 221 -16.79 -0.98 -17.59
C ILE A 221 -18.04 -0.15 -17.34
N ALA A 222 -17.91 1.16 -17.50
CA ALA A 222 -19.00 2.08 -17.33
C ALA A 222 -19.24 2.84 -18.65
N ASP A 223 -20.51 2.87 -19.04
CA ASP A 223 -20.96 3.52 -20.27
C ASP A 223 -21.31 4.98 -19.95
N PHE A 224 -20.79 5.92 -20.74
CA PHE A 224 -21.11 7.34 -20.61
C PHE A 224 -21.62 7.91 -21.92
N GLN A 225 -22.79 8.55 -21.87
CA GLN A 225 -23.34 9.31 -23.00
C GLN A 225 -22.90 10.77 -22.89
N ILE A 226 -21.82 11.13 -23.59
CA ILE A 226 -21.33 12.51 -23.66
C ILE A 226 -22.25 13.39 -24.53
N ASN A 227 -23.04 12.80 -25.43
CA ASN A 227 -24.09 13.48 -26.20
C ASN A 227 -25.20 12.47 -26.58
N ARG A 228 -26.42 12.94 -26.90
CA ARG A 228 -27.58 12.12 -27.35
C ARG A 228 -27.26 11.19 -28.54
N SER A 229 -26.20 11.48 -29.29
CA SER A 229 -25.83 10.78 -30.53
C SER A 229 -24.61 9.85 -30.42
N ALA A 230 -23.90 9.81 -29.29
CA ALA A 230 -22.66 9.03 -29.16
C ALA A 230 -22.50 8.44 -27.75
N ARG A 231 -22.41 7.10 -27.68
CA ARG A 231 -21.98 6.38 -26.47
C ARG A 231 -20.46 6.30 -26.45
N LYS A 232 -19.86 6.59 -25.31
CA LYS A 232 -18.42 6.41 -25.05
C LYS A 232 -18.25 5.48 -23.86
N TYR A 233 -17.11 4.81 -23.80
CA TYR A 233 -16.84 3.78 -22.79
C TYR A 233 -15.67 4.20 -21.91
N VAL A 234 -15.81 3.98 -20.62
CA VAL A 234 -14.71 4.05 -19.67
C VAL A 234 -14.49 2.64 -19.14
N SER A 235 -13.34 2.07 -19.44
CA SER A 235 -12.94 0.74 -18.99
C SER A 235 -11.87 0.87 -17.92
N PHE A 236 -12.16 0.36 -16.73
CA PHE A 236 -11.22 0.20 -15.63
C PHE A 236 -10.73 -1.25 -15.63
N ILE A 237 -9.55 -1.48 -16.17
CA ILE A 237 -8.92 -2.79 -16.32
C ILE A 237 -7.83 -2.95 -15.27
N SER A 238 -8.01 -3.84 -14.30
CA SER A 238 -6.97 -4.33 -13.42
C SER A 238 -6.40 -5.63 -13.98
N PRO A 239 -5.07 -5.75 -14.15
CA PRO A 239 -4.40 -7.01 -14.35
C PRO A 239 -4.31 -7.70 -12.99
N PHE A 240 -5.33 -8.47 -12.61
CA PHE A 240 -5.16 -9.47 -11.54
C PHE A 240 -5.11 -10.86 -12.16
N ILE A 241 -3.93 -11.47 -12.12
CA ILE A 241 -3.80 -12.92 -11.95
C ILE A 241 -2.78 -13.15 -10.83
N TYR A 242 -3.22 -13.93 -9.84
CA TYR A 242 -2.47 -14.42 -8.70
C TYR A 242 -1.08 -15.00 -9.09
N HIS A 243 -0.09 -14.73 -8.23
CA HIS A 243 1.15 -15.47 -8.00
C HIS A 243 2.00 -15.91 -9.23
N ARG A 244 3.18 -15.29 -9.31
CA ARG A 244 4.39 -15.63 -10.11
C ARG A 244 4.36 -15.33 -11.62
N PRO A 245 5.45 -14.77 -12.17
CA PRO A 245 5.56 -14.47 -13.59
C PRO A 245 5.87 -15.72 -14.42
N VAL A 246 5.09 -15.96 -15.48
CA VAL A 246 5.47 -16.82 -16.62
C VAL A 246 5.53 -15.92 -17.85
N ALA A 247 6.71 -15.80 -18.45
CA ALA A 247 6.91 -15.05 -19.68
C ALA A 247 6.31 -15.80 -20.88
N THR A 248 5.38 -15.18 -21.59
CA THR A 248 4.90 -15.68 -22.88
C THR A 248 4.97 -14.58 -23.94
N LYS A 249 5.63 -14.91 -25.05
CA LYS A 249 5.87 -14.06 -26.21
C LYS A 249 4.88 -14.47 -27.30
N HIS A 250 4.02 -13.57 -27.78
CA HIS A 250 3.17 -13.86 -28.94
C HIS A 250 3.02 -12.67 -29.89
N THR A 251 3.16 -13.00 -31.16
CA THR A 251 2.99 -12.22 -32.40
C THR A 251 1.49 -12.00 -32.67
N VAL A 252 1.09 -10.81 -33.12
CA VAL A 252 -0.31 -10.50 -33.49
C VAL A 252 -0.38 -10.16 -34.98
N ASP A 253 -1.21 -10.93 -35.70
CA ASP A 253 -1.61 -10.68 -37.09
C ASP A 253 -2.61 -9.52 -37.19
N GLN A 254 -2.45 -8.73 -38.25
CA GLN A 254 -3.23 -7.56 -38.60
C GLN A 254 -4.62 -7.98 -39.12
N ASN A 255 -5.71 -7.50 -38.51
CA ASN A 255 -7.02 -7.17 -39.16
C ASN A 255 -8.22 -6.96 -38.20
N PHE A 256 -8.00 -6.66 -36.91
CA PHE A 256 -9.03 -6.10 -36.03
C PHE A 256 -8.40 -5.01 -35.16
N PRO A 257 -9.01 -3.82 -34.97
CA PRO A 257 -8.52 -2.86 -33.99
C PRO A 257 -9.03 -3.27 -32.60
N LEU A 258 -8.78 -4.51 -32.20
CA LEU A 258 -8.75 -4.91 -30.80
C LEU A 258 -7.31 -4.69 -30.36
N LEU A 259 -6.98 -3.46 -29.96
CA LEU A 259 -5.71 -3.21 -29.29
C LEU A 259 -5.87 -3.65 -27.83
N ALA A 260 -5.82 -4.98 -27.62
CA ALA A 260 -5.55 -5.54 -26.31
C ALA A 260 -4.20 -4.99 -25.86
N ILE A 261 -4.21 -4.07 -24.89
CA ILE A 261 -2.99 -3.56 -24.28
C ILE A 261 -2.41 -4.72 -23.47
N ASN A 262 -1.38 -5.33 -24.05
CA ASN A 262 -0.57 -6.37 -23.48
C ASN A 262 0.24 -5.76 -22.32
N LEU A 263 -0.30 -5.79 -21.10
CA LEU A 263 0.39 -5.32 -19.90
C LEU A 263 1.20 -6.47 -19.32
N SER A 264 2.47 -6.52 -19.72
CA SER A 264 3.46 -7.35 -19.08
C SER A 264 3.73 -6.86 -17.66
N PHE A 265 3.37 -7.68 -16.68
CA PHE A 265 3.87 -7.76 -15.29
C PHE A 265 3.69 -6.54 -14.34
N CYS A 266 3.12 -6.86 -13.16
CA CYS A 266 2.80 -6.01 -11.99
C CYS A 266 1.49 -5.21 -12.05
N SER A 267 0.88 -5.05 -10.87
CA SER A 267 -0.51 -4.68 -10.55
C SER A 267 -0.96 -3.26 -10.98
N VAL A 268 -0.74 -2.86 -12.24
CA VAL A 268 -1.11 -1.52 -12.75
C VAL A 268 -2.57 -1.50 -13.21
N LYS A 269 -3.44 -0.70 -12.58
CA LYS A 269 -4.81 -0.53 -13.09
C LYS A 269 -4.83 0.45 -14.26
N CYS A 270 -5.29 0.02 -15.42
CA CYS A 270 -5.44 0.86 -16.60
C CYS A 270 -6.86 1.38 -16.76
N ILE A 271 -7.00 2.67 -17.03
CA ILE A 271 -8.27 3.33 -17.33
C ILE A 271 -8.23 3.74 -18.80
N LEU A 272 -9.02 3.06 -19.64
CA LEU A 272 -9.13 3.33 -21.07
C LEU A 272 -10.44 4.05 -21.35
N LEU A 273 -10.36 5.19 -22.03
CA LEU A 273 -11.51 6.03 -22.37
C LEU A 273 -11.70 6.00 -23.90
N GLU A 274 -12.71 5.29 -24.40
CA GLU A 274 -12.95 5.08 -25.84
C GLU A 274 -14.18 5.82 -26.37
N GLY A 275 -14.11 6.28 -27.63
CA GLY A 275 -15.26 6.75 -28.41
C GLY A 275 -15.91 5.63 -29.23
N PRO A 276 -17.11 5.84 -29.80
CA PRO A 276 -17.74 4.82 -30.62
C PRO A 276 -16.86 4.53 -31.84
N SER A 277 -16.52 3.26 -32.05
CA SER A 277 -16.01 2.75 -33.31
C SER A 277 -17.08 2.99 -34.36
N ARG A 278 -16.74 3.71 -35.45
CA ARG A 278 -17.55 3.65 -36.65
C ARG A 278 -17.58 2.18 -37.08
N CYS A 279 -18.75 1.54 -37.01
CA CYS A 279 -19.01 0.39 -37.85
C CYS A 279 -18.92 0.91 -39.29
N GLU A 280 -17.80 0.64 -39.96
CA GLU A 280 -17.81 0.63 -41.42
C GLU A 280 -18.71 -0.54 -41.81
N GLU A 281 -19.91 -0.21 -42.30
CA GLU A 281 -20.71 -1.15 -43.08
C GLU A 281 -19.90 -1.52 -44.33
N LEU A 282 -19.50 -2.79 -44.42
CA LEU A 282 -19.15 -3.47 -45.65
C LEU A 282 -20.15 -4.59 -45.89
#